data_AF-A0A6N6RNK7-F1
#
_entry.id   AF-A0A6N6RNK7-F1
#
_cell.length_a   1.000
_cell.length_b   1.000
_cell.length_c   1.000
_cell.angle_alpha   90.00
_cell.angle_beta   90.00
_cell.angle_gamma   90.00
#
_symmetry.space_group_name_H-M   'P 1'
#
loop_
_entity.id
_entity.type
_entity.pdbx_description
1 polymer ?
#
loop_
_entity_poly.entity_id
_entity_poly.type
_entity_poly.pdbx_seq_one_letter_code
_entity_poly.pdbx_strand_id
1 'polypeptide(L)'
;MTKTANHAQARTKPLVAIIGRPNVGKSTLFNRLIRERKSIVEDIPGVTRDRIYADTEWDGREFSLVDTGGFDPSDEEIYPSLIKNQIRIALDEADEILFVLDGKEGVMPHDRDVVGM
;
A
#
# COMPACT_ATOMS: atom_id res chain seq x y z
N MET A 1 29.23 10.89 25.09
CA MET A 1 29.60 11.40 23.75
C MET A 1 29.65 10.16 22.87
N THR A 2 28.65 9.88 22.04
CA THR A 2 28.30 10.64 20.83
C THR A 2 26.79 10.58 20.58
N LYS A 3 26.19 11.75 20.33
CA LYS A 3 24.84 11.93 19.80
C LYS A 3 24.73 11.28 18.41
N THR A 4 23.63 10.60 18.13
CA THR A 4 22.98 10.73 16.83
C THR A 4 21.48 10.85 17.08
N ALA A 5 20.95 12.00 16.69
CA ALA A 5 19.58 12.42 16.96
C ALA A 5 18.64 11.95 15.85
N ASN A 6 17.39 11.64 16.27
CA ASN A 6 16.10 11.85 15.60
C ASN A 6 15.98 11.59 14.10
N HIS A 7 15.03 10.75 13.71
CA HIS A 7 13.98 11.06 12.71
C HIS A 7 12.80 10.08 12.85
N ALA A 8 12.04 10.20 13.93
CA ALA A 8 10.62 9.85 13.89
C ALA A 8 9.90 11.03 14.55
N GLN A 9 9.40 11.95 13.74
CA GLN A 9 8.30 12.78 14.22
C GLN A 9 7.24 11.79 14.73
N ALA A 10 6.77 11.96 15.97
CA ALA A 10 5.68 11.16 16.49
C ALA A 10 4.52 11.27 15.51
N ARG A 11 4.21 10.19 14.79
CA ARG A 11 3.07 10.18 13.88
C ARG A 11 1.83 10.47 14.72
N THR A 12 1.09 11.51 14.35
CA THR A 12 -0.09 11.94 15.09
C THR A 12 -1.32 11.09 14.77
N LYS A 13 -1.26 10.29 13.70
CA LYS A 13 -2.34 9.43 13.21
C LYS A 13 -1.80 8.03 12.90
N PRO A 14 -2.59 6.95 13.15
CA PRO A 14 -2.25 5.61 12.70
C PRO A 14 -2.06 5.57 11.18
N LEU A 15 -1.11 4.78 10.69
CA LEU A 15 -0.92 4.50 9.28
C LEU A 15 -1.55 3.15 8.93
N VAL A 16 -2.47 3.17 7.96
CA VAL A 16 -3.07 1.98 7.35
C VAL A 16 -2.44 1.77 5.97
N ALA A 17 -1.85 0.61 5.71
CA ALA A 17 -1.33 0.28 4.38
C ALA A 17 -2.30 -0.63 3.60
N ILE A 18 -2.58 -0.27 2.35
CA ILE A 18 -3.31 -1.12 1.43
C ILE A 18 -2.32 -1.98 0.67
N ILE A 19 -2.34 -3.28 0.93
CA ILE A 19 -1.52 -4.26 0.22
C ILE A 19 -2.40 -5.21 -0.58
N GLY A 20 -1.77 -5.91 -1.51
CA GLY A 20 -2.46 -6.79 -2.43
C GLY A 20 -1.70 -6.90 -3.72
N ARG A 21 -2.02 -7.93 -4.48
CA ARG A 21 -1.38 -8.19 -5.77
C ARG A 21 -1.64 -7.05 -6.74
N PRO A 22 -0.89 -6.96 -7.84
CA PRO A 22 -1.25 -6.08 -8.94
C PRO A 22 -2.70 -6.29 -9.38
N ASN A 23 -3.37 -5.20 -9.77
CA ASN A 23 -4.70 -5.18 -10.39
C ASN A 23 -5.91 -5.65 -9.56
N VAL A 24 -5.77 -5.98 -8.26
CA VAL A 24 -6.90 -6.35 -7.37
C VAL A 24 -7.80 -5.17 -6.95
N GLY A 25 -7.57 -3.96 -7.49
CA GLY A 25 -8.38 -2.77 -7.19
C GLY A 25 -7.92 -1.90 -6.01
N LYS A 26 -6.66 -2.04 -5.56
CA LYS A 26 -6.08 -1.24 -4.45
C LYS A 26 -6.26 0.26 -4.62
N SER A 27 -5.86 0.82 -5.76
CA SER A 27 -5.94 2.25 -6.02
C SER A 27 -7.40 2.74 -6.14
N THR A 28 -8.30 1.92 -6.65
CA THR A 28 -9.75 2.20 -6.63
C THR A 28 -10.27 2.31 -5.20
N LEU A 29 -9.86 1.40 -4.32
CA LEU A 29 -10.23 1.42 -2.90
C LEU A 29 -9.62 2.63 -2.18
N PHE A 30 -8.34 2.90 -2.40
CA PHE A 30 -7.64 4.07 -1.87
C PHE A 30 -8.38 5.36 -2.21
N ASN A 31 -8.68 5.58 -3.48
CA ASN A 31 -9.38 6.76 -3.97
C ASN A 31 -10.78 6.91 -3.36
N ARG A 32 -11.47 5.79 -3.14
CA ARG A 32 -12.79 5.79 -2.51
C ARG A 32 -12.72 6.15 -1.04
N LEU A 33 -11.68 5.68 -0.33
CA LEU A 33 -11.51 5.93 1.10
C LEU A 33 -11.10 7.36 1.40
N ILE A 34 -10.27 7.99 0.57
CA ILE A 34 -9.77 9.35 0.84
C ILE A 34 -10.81 10.45 0.59
N ARG A 35 -11.95 10.13 -0.04
CA ARG A 35 -13.10 11.02 -0.33
C ARG A 35 -12.77 12.35 -1.06
N GLU A 36 -11.51 12.59 -1.40
CA GLU A 36 -11.01 13.68 -2.23
C GLU A 36 -10.53 13.11 -3.57
N ARG A 37 -10.72 13.84 -4.68
CA ARG A 37 -10.02 13.56 -5.94
C ARG A 37 -8.55 14.02 -5.84
N LYS A 38 -7.79 13.51 -4.87
CA LYS A 38 -6.36 13.85 -4.68
C LYS A 38 -5.39 12.90 -5.37
N SER A 39 -5.88 11.83 -6.00
CA SER A 39 -5.11 11.13 -7.02
C SER A 39 -5.61 11.57 -8.39
N ILE A 40 -4.73 12.21 -9.16
CA ILE A 40 -4.81 12.11 -10.61
C ILE A 40 -4.34 10.69 -10.90
N VAL A 41 -5.25 9.72 -10.89
CA VAL A 41 -4.99 8.42 -11.52
C VAL A 41 -5.14 8.68 -13.01
N GLU A 42 -4.02 8.88 -13.69
CA GLU A 42 -3.99 8.50 -15.10
C GLU A 42 -4.18 6.99 -15.13
N ASP A 43 -5.24 6.56 -15.80
CA ASP A 43 -5.67 5.16 -16.01
C ASP A 43 -4.68 4.42 -16.94
N ILE A 44 -3.38 4.53 -16.65
CA ILE A 44 -2.32 3.82 -17.36
C ILE A 44 -1.97 2.57 -16.54
N PRO A 45 -2.28 1.37 -17.04
CA PRO A 45 -1.83 0.12 -16.43
C PRO A 45 -0.31 0.17 -16.20
N GLY A 46 0.14 -0.05 -14.97
CA GLY A 46 1.58 -0.13 -14.63
C GLY A 46 2.23 1.15 -14.09
N VAL A 47 1.49 2.22 -13.79
CA VAL A 47 2.08 3.48 -13.31
C VAL A 47 1.55 3.89 -11.94
N THR A 48 2.29 3.52 -10.90
CA THR A 48 2.41 4.30 -9.66
C THR A 48 3.84 4.11 -9.20
N ARG A 49 4.78 4.95 -9.65
CA ARG A 49 6.19 4.81 -9.27
C ARG A 49 6.47 5.20 -7.81
N ASP A 50 5.54 5.91 -7.18
CA ASP A 50 5.69 6.49 -5.85
C ASP A 50 4.52 6.09 -4.93
N ARG A 51 4.83 5.70 -3.68
CA ARG A 51 3.83 5.40 -2.64
C ARG A 51 3.01 6.65 -2.36
N ILE A 52 1.69 6.51 -2.41
CA ILE A 52 0.76 7.65 -2.23
C ILE A 52 0.21 7.61 -0.82
N TYR A 53 0.38 8.73 -0.10
CA TYR A 53 -0.15 8.92 1.24
C TYR A 53 -1.32 9.90 1.20
N ALA A 54 -2.36 9.62 1.98
CA ALA A 54 -3.47 10.53 2.17
C ALA A 54 -4.10 10.35 3.55
N ASP A 55 -4.44 11.45 4.20
CA ASP A 55 -5.25 11.41 5.41
C ASP A 55 -6.72 11.18 5.08
N THR A 56 -7.41 10.40 5.91
CA THR A 56 -8.85 10.17 5.79
C THR A 56 -9.50 9.97 7.17
N GLU A 57 -10.83 9.98 7.16
CA GLU A 57 -11.68 9.68 8.30
C GLU A 57 -12.73 8.64 7.91
N TRP A 58 -12.85 7.61 8.73
CA TRP A 58 -13.91 6.60 8.63
C TRP A 58 -14.50 6.31 10.00
N ASP A 59 -15.81 6.49 10.13
CA ASP A 59 -16.56 6.22 11.36
C ASP A 59 -16.00 7.00 12.58
N GLY A 60 -15.66 8.27 12.35
CA GLY A 60 -15.11 9.17 13.38
C GLY A 60 -13.65 8.88 13.75
N ARG A 61 -12.95 7.99 13.03
CA ARG A 61 -11.53 7.68 13.25
C ARG A 61 -10.68 8.26 12.13
N GLU A 62 -9.76 9.14 12.50
CA GLU A 62 -8.76 9.69 11.59
C GLU A 62 -7.55 8.77 11.48
N PHE A 63 -7.07 8.53 10.26
CA PHE A 63 -5.86 7.77 9.98
C PHE A 63 -5.24 8.23 8.66
N SER A 64 -3.95 7.95 8.49
CA SER A 64 -3.28 8.09 7.20
C SER A 64 -3.37 6.76 6.45
N LEU A 65 -3.64 6.82 5.16
CA LEU A 65 -3.71 5.67 4.27
C LEU A 65 -2.51 5.73 3.33
N VAL A 66 -1.87 4.59 3.07
CA VAL A 66 -0.83 4.45 2.04
C VAL A 66 -1.24 3.40 1.01
N ASP A 67 -1.27 3.80 -0.26
CA ASP A 67 -1.30 2.86 -1.40
C ASP A 67 0.14 2.43 -1.68
N THR A 68 0.41 1.14 -1.59
CA THR A 68 1.73 0.59 -1.88
C THR A 68 1.98 0.41 -3.37
N GLY A 69 1.10 0.88 -4.26
CA GLY A 69 1.35 0.90 -5.71
C GLY A 69 2.62 1.70 -6.05
N GLY A 70 3.57 1.19 -6.84
CA GLY A 70 3.42 0.18 -7.89
C GLY A 70 4.73 -0.43 -8.39
N PHE A 71 4.58 -1.64 -8.93
CA PHE A 71 5.58 -2.35 -9.71
C PHE A 71 5.16 -2.33 -11.17
N ASP A 72 6.09 -2.00 -12.06
CA ASP A 72 5.94 -2.20 -13.50
C ASP A 72 6.17 -3.69 -13.79
N PRO A 73 5.14 -4.46 -14.17
CA PRO A 73 5.25 -5.89 -14.43
C PRO A 73 6.07 -6.22 -15.69
N SER A 74 6.67 -5.23 -16.38
CA SER A 74 7.50 -5.44 -17.56
C SER A 74 8.75 -6.31 -17.31
N ASP A 75 9.16 -6.51 -16.06
CA ASP A 75 10.23 -7.43 -15.66
C ASP A 75 9.69 -8.63 -14.84
N GLU A 76 9.21 -9.67 -15.55
CA GLU A 76 8.67 -10.89 -14.95
C GLU A 76 9.69 -11.65 -14.07
N GLU A 77 10.99 -11.55 -14.37
CA GLU A 77 12.05 -12.22 -13.59
C GLU A 77 12.24 -11.64 -12.19
N ILE A 78 11.94 -10.35 -11.98
CA ILE A 78 12.14 -9.64 -10.71
C ILE A 78 10.80 -9.46 -9.94
N TYR A 79 9.69 -9.88 -10.57
CA TYR A 79 8.33 -9.72 -10.07
C TYR A 79 8.12 -10.23 -8.63
N PRO A 80 8.58 -11.44 -8.24
CA PRO A 80 8.33 -11.93 -6.88
C PRO A 80 9.10 -11.11 -5.84
N SER A 81 10.38 -10.84 -6.05
CA SER A 81 11.25 -10.21 -5.04
C SER A 81 10.87 -8.75 -4.76
N LEU A 82 10.42 -8.02 -5.78
CA LEU A 82 10.00 -6.62 -5.64
C LEU A 82 8.67 -6.48 -4.92
N ILE A 83 7.72 -7.40 -5.15
CA ILE A 83 6.47 -7.45 -4.39
C ILE A 83 6.75 -7.74 -2.91
N LYS A 84 7.63 -8.70 -2.59
CA LYS A 84 8.01 -8.99 -1.19
C LYS A 84 8.61 -7.78 -0.48
N ASN A 85 9.48 -7.04 -1.16
CA ASN A 85 10.10 -5.86 -0.56
C ASN A 85 9.08 -4.76 -0.27
N GLN A 86 8.15 -4.49 -1.19
CA GLN A 86 7.09 -3.50 -0.96
C GLN A 86 6.18 -3.87 0.21
N ILE A 87 5.79 -5.15 0.28
CA ILE A 87 4.99 -5.66 1.39
C ILE A 87 5.75 -5.52 2.70
N ARG A 88 7.04 -5.90 2.73
CA ARG A 88 7.84 -5.78 3.96
C ARG A 88 7.95 -4.34 4.45
N ILE A 89 8.19 -3.38 3.54
CA ILE A 89 8.20 -1.96 3.91
C ILE A 89 6.82 -1.52 4.46
N ALA A 90 5.73 -2.00 3.87
CA ALA A 90 4.39 -1.72 4.36
C ALA A 90 4.13 -2.33 5.75
N LEU A 91 4.58 -3.56 5.99
CA LEU A 91 4.49 -4.24 7.29
C LEU A 91 5.34 -3.53 8.36
N ASP A 92 6.51 -3.02 8.00
CA ASP A 92 7.41 -2.34 8.93
C ASP A 92 6.90 -0.94 9.32
N GLU A 93 6.19 -0.26 8.43
CA GLU A 93 5.77 1.13 8.64
C GLU A 93 4.32 1.29 9.09
N ALA A 94 3.44 0.35 8.77
CA ALA A 94 2.01 0.49 9.04
C ALA A 94 1.65 0.01 10.44
N ASP A 95 0.70 0.72 11.06
CA ASP A 95 0.07 0.29 12.30
C ASP A 95 -0.99 -0.79 12.01
N GLU A 96 -1.62 -0.75 10.83
CA GLU A 96 -2.63 -1.71 10.37
C GLU A 96 -2.52 -2.00 8.87
N ILE A 97 -2.91 -3.21 8.47
CA ILE A 97 -2.84 -3.67 7.08
C ILE A 97 -4.24 -3.97 6.53
N LEU A 98 -4.55 -3.38 5.37
CA LEU A 98 -5.72 -3.72 4.56
C LEU A 98 -5.28 -4.56 3.36
N PHE A 99 -5.43 -5.88 3.48
CA PHE A 99 -5.09 -6.80 2.40
C PHE A 99 -6.28 -7.01 1.45
N VAL A 100 -6.10 -6.57 0.21
CA VAL A 100 -7.15 -6.59 -0.83
C VAL A 100 -6.97 -7.79 -1.74
N LEU A 101 -8.07 -8.53 -1.94
CA LEU A 101 -8.16 -9.70 -2.82
C LEU A 101 -9.15 -9.44 -3.95
N ASP A 102 -8.93 -10.08 -5.10
CA ASP A 102 -9.92 -10.09 -6.19
C ASP A 102 -11.01 -11.13 -5.90
N GLY A 103 -12.24 -10.65 -5.69
CA GLY A 103 -13.39 -11.51 -5.42
C GLY A 103 -13.87 -12.37 -6.60
N LYS A 104 -13.44 -12.06 -7.84
CA LYS A 104 -13.74 -12.87 -9.04
C LYS A 104 -12.72 -13.98 -9.24
N GLU A 105 -11.43 -13.68 -9.06
CA GLU A 105 -10.37 -14.70 -9.16
C GLU A 105 -10.30 -15.60 -7.93
N GLY A 106 -10.77 -15.10 -6.78
CA GLY A 106 -10.65 -15.81 -5.51
C GLY A 106 -9.22 -15.76 -4.95
N VAL A 107 -8.95 -16.66 -3.99
CA VAL A 107 -7.64 -16.73 -3.35
C VAL A 107 -6.65 -17.45 -4.25
N MET A 108 -5.52 -16.81 -4.45
CA MET A 108 -4.59 -17.12 -5.52
C MET A 108 -3.20 -17.39 -4.88
N PRO A 109 -2.29 -18.22 -5.45
CA PRO A 109 -1.10 -18.70 -4.72
C PRO A 109 -0.22 -17.60 -4.10
N HIS A 110 0.05 -16.54 -4.86
CA HIS A 110 0.73 -15.35 -4.39
C HIS A 110 0.05 -14.64 -3.21
N ASP A 111 -1.27 -14.72 -3.03
CA ASP A 111 -1.96 -14.13 -1.88
C ASP A 111 -1.54 -14.84 -0.59
N ARG A 112 -1.33 -16.16 -0.67
CA ARG A 112 -0.84 -16.96 0.44
C ARG A 112 0.62 -16.66 0.75
N ASP A 113 1.42 -16.41 -0.27
CA ASP A 113 2.81 -15.99 -0.10
C ASP A 113 2.90 -14.67 0.66
N VAL A 114 2.00 -13.71 0.38
CA VAL A 114 1.91 -12.42 1.10
C VAL A 114 1.54 -12.62 2.57
N VAL A 115 0.53 -13.44 2.87
CA VAL A 115 0.07 -13.67 4.25
C VAL A 115 1.09 -14.45 5.09
N GLY A 116 1.96 -15.24 4.45
CA GLY A 116 3.01 -16.01 5.14
C GLY A 116 4.28 -15.23 5.49
N MET A 117 4.34 -13.92 5.21
CA MET A 117 5.48 -13.04 5.53
C MET A 117 5.37 -12.49 6.96
#